data_AF-A0A090WEX0-F1
#
_entry.id   AF-A0A090WEX0-F1
#
_cell.length_a   1.000
_cell.length_b   1.000
_cell.length_c   1.000
_cell.angle_alpha   90.00
_cell.angle_beta   90.00
_cell.angle_gamma   90.00
#
_symmetry.space_group_name_H-M   'P 1'
#
loop_
_entity.id
_entity.type
_entity.pdbx_description
1 polymer ?
#
loop_
_entity_poly.entity_id
_entity_poly.type
_entity_poly.pdbx_seq_one_letter_code
_entity_poly.pdbx_strand_id
1 'polypeptide(L)'
;MQTKAAQWTTTYLNDSYDTDISIDKIHVSYSGNVSLENALALDHRKDTVIFVRNLETSIVSFGDLFNGQPDLGGSVELDGLYLNIHRYKEDARDNLSLFIDKFGSSESSSNAPFILEASD
;
A
#
# COMPACT_ATOMS: atom_id res chain seq x y z
N MET A 1 0.02 12.05 18.06
CA MET A 1 0.49 10.83 18.73
C MET A 1 0.06 9.64 17.88
N GLN A 2 0.96 8.71 17.61
CA GLN A 2 0.68 7.57 16.76
C GLN A 2 -0.20 6.53 17.48
N THR A 3 -1.22 5.99 16.81
CA THR A 3 -2.03 4.87 17.37
C THR A 3 -1.26 3.55 17.32
N LYS A 4 -1.58 2.60 18.20
CA LYS A 4 -0.94 1.26 18.20
C LYS A 4 -1.13 0.51 16.87
N ALA A 5 -2.31 0.62 16.27
CA ALA A 5 -2.60 0.04 14.96
C ALA A 5 -1.71 0.67 13.89
N ALA A 6 -1.63 2.01 13.86
CA ALA A 6 -0.74 2.72 12.94
C ALA A 6 0.73 2.32 13.13
N GLN A 7 1.21 2.24 14.38
CA GLN A 7 2.58 1.82 14.68
C GLN A 7 2.85 0.42 14.12
N TRP A 8 2.02 -0.56 14.47
CA TRP A 8 2.15 -1.93 14.00
C TRP A 8 2.14 -2.04 12.47
N THR A 9 1.18 -1.37 11.81
CA THR A 9 1.08 -1.35 10.35
C THR A 9 2.29 -0.71 9.69
N THR A 10 2.75 0.45 10.17
CA THR A 10 3.91 1.14 9.60
C THR A 10 5.20 0.34 9.78
N THR A 11 5.41 -0.28 10.95
CA THR A 11 6.55 -1.19 11.19
C THR A 11 6.50 -2.38 10.25
N TYR A 12 5.35 -3.05 10.13
CA TYR A 12 5.19 -4.18 9.24
C TYR A 12 5.52 -3.83 7.78
N LEU A 13 4.97 -2.72 7.27
CA LEU A 13 5.18 -2.30 5.88
C LEU A 13 6.65 -1.95 5.62
N ASN A 14 7.26 -1.17 6.50
CA ASN A 14 8.64 -0.75 6.35
C ASN A 14 9.62 -1.92 6.44
N ASP A 15 9.42 -2.84 7.38
CA ASP A 15 10.28 -4.01 7.55
C ASP A 15 10.10 -5.04 6.41
N SER A 16 8.87 -5.20 5.90
CA SER A 16 8.58 -6.22 4.87
C SER A 16 8.95 -5.79 3.46
N TYR A 17 8.83 -4.49 3.16
CA TYR A 17 8.98 -3.97 1.80
C TYR A 17 10.13 -2.96 1.67
N ASP A 18 10.96 -2.78 2.70
CA ASP A 18 12.03 -1.77 2.72
C ASP A 18 11.50 -0.37 2.36
N THR A 19 10.36 0.02 2.95
CA THR A 19 9.71 1.32 2.70
C THR A 19 9.98 2.32 3.82
N ASP A 20 9.61 3.58 3.59
CA ASP A 20 9.57 4.62 4.62
C ASP A 20 8.17 5.24 4.64
N ILE A 21 7.28 4.56 5.35
CA ILE A 21 5.87 4.90 5.51
C ILE A 21 5.61 5.28 6.96
N SER A 22 4.88 6.35 7.16
CA SER A 22 4.36 6.80 8.44
C SER A 22 2.87 7.08 8.33
N ILE A 23 2.14 6.73 9.38
CA ILE A 23 0.71 6.96 9.52
C ILE A 23 0.51 7.41 10.96
N ASP A 24 -0.16 8.53 11.21
CA ASP A 24 -0.41 8.97 12.58
C ASP A 24 -1.50 8.12 13.23
N LYS A 25 -2.65 7.96 12.58
CA LYS A 25 -3.77 7.22 13.16
C LYS A 25 -4.38 6.27 12.17
N ILE A 26 -4.76 5.10 12.69
CA ILE A 26 -5.66 4.17 12.03
C ILE A 26 -6.86 4.00 12.96
N HIS A 27 -8.06 4.22 12.44
CA HIS A 27 -9.32 3.97 13.11
C HIS A 27 -10.09 2.90 12.37
N VAL A 28 -10.71 1.99 13.11
CA VAL A 28 -11.61 0.97 12.57
C VAL A 28 -12.95 1.10 13.28
N SER A 29 -13.99 1.42 12.51
CA SER A 29 -15.35 1.52 13.01
C SER A 29 -15.97 0.14 13.22
N TYR A 30 -17.04 0.06 14.03
CA TYR A 30 -17.80 -1.19 14.23
C TYR A 30 -18.38 -1.75 12.93
N SER A 31 -18.72 -0.89 11.96
CA SER A 31 -19.23 -1.29 10.64
C SER A 31 -18.13 -1.73 9.66
N GLY A 32 -16.87 -1.78 10.09
CA GLY A 32 -15.74 -2.20 9.24
C GLY A 32 -15.11 -1.11 8.38
N ASN A 33 -15.60 0.13 8.44
CA ASN A 33 -14.92 1.25 7.80
C ASN A 33 -13.58 1.52 8.48
N VAL A 34 -12.55 1.74 7.67
CA VAL A 34 -11.20 2.05 8.10
C VAL A 34 -10.88 3.48 7.67
N SER A 35 -10.31 4.26 8.59
CA SER A 35 -9.76 5.58 8.26
C SER A 35 -8.31 5.71 8.70
N LEU A 36 -7.52 6.39 7.87
CA LEU A 36 -6.13 6.72 8.10
C LEU A 36 -6.00 8.24 8.17
N GLU A 37 -5.30 8.74 9.18
CA GLU A 37 -4.96 10.16 9.31
C GLU A 37 -3.44 10.35 9.16
N ASN A 38 -3.06 11.34 8.36
CA ASN A 38 -1.69 11.74 8.02
C ASN A 38 -0.83 10.55 7.58
N ALA A 39 -1.19 9.93 6.46
CA ALA A 39 -0.38 8.91 5.82
C ALA A 39 0.68 9.58 4.92
N LEU A 40 1.96 9.30 5.17
CA LEU A 40 3.10 9.82 4.43
C LEU A 40 4.00 8.67 4.01
N ALA A 41 4.36 8.64 2.73
CA ALA A 41 5.39 7.77 2.19
C ALA A 41 6.52 8.59 1.59
N LEU A 42 7.75 8.20 1.89
CA LEU A 42 8.96 8.77 1.32
C LEU A 42 9.57 7.85 0.27
N ASP A 43 10.18 8.44 -0.75
CA ASP A 43 10.93 7.71 -1.75
C ASP A 43 12.33 7.30 -1.24
N HIS A 44 13.08 6.64 -2.12
CA HIS A 44 14.44 6.18 -1.83
C HIS A 44 15.45 7.31 -1.57
N ARG A 45 15.11 8.58 -1.86
CA ARG A 45 15.92 9.77 -1.54
C ARG A 45 15.40 10.54 -0.33
N LYS A 46 14.42 9.98 0.39
CA LYS A 46 13.76 10.60 1.55
C LYS A 46 12.97 11.87 1.20
N ASP A 47 12.54 12.02 -0.05
CA ASP A 47 11.57 13.04 -0.43
C ASP A 47 10.15 12.47 -0.36
N THR A 48 9.15 13.32 -0.16
CA THR A 48 7.75 12.89 -0.13
C THR A 48 7.36 12.40 -1.52
N VAL A 49 6.84 11.17 -1.62
CA VAL A 49 6.25 10.64 -2.86
C VAL A 49 4.73 10.61 -2.80
N ILE A 50 4.18 10.25 -1.64
CA ILE A 50 2.73 10.21 -1.37
C ILE A 50 2.48 10.83 0.00
N PHE A 51 1.52 11.74 0.08
CA PHE A 51 0.94 12.18 1.34
C PHE A 51 -0.57 12.23 1.22
N VAL A 52 -1.28 11.79 2.26
CA VAL A 52 -2.73 11.88 2.36
C VAL A 52 -3.06 12.35 3.77
N ARG A 53 -3.84 13.44 3.87
CA ARG A 53 -4.31 13.92 5.17
C ARG A 53 -5.32 12.96 5.76
N ASN A 54 -6.37 12.61 5.02
CA ASN A 54 -7.35 11.60 5.43
C ASN A 54 -7.63 10.62 4.27
N LEU A 55 -7.60 9.33 4.57
CA LEU A 55 -8.07 8.26 3.69
C LEU A 55 -9.18 7.50 4.42
N GLU A 56 -10.35 7.37 3.82
CA GLU A 56 -11.46 6.55 4.32
C GLU A 56 -11.80 5.47 3.31
N THR A 57 -12.01 4.25 3.79
CA THR A 57 -12.37 3.10 2.95
C THR A 57 -13.30 2.15 3.70
N SER A 58 -14.20 1.51 2.97
CA SER A 58 -15.04 0.44 3.50
C SER A 58 -14.42 -0.91 3.17
N ILE A 59 -13.60 -1.47 4.07
CA ILE A 59 -13.10 -2.83 3.89
C ILE A 59 -14.28 -3.79 4.07
N VAL A 60 -14.66 -4.48 2.99
CA VAL A 60 -15.82 -5.38 2.99
C VAL A 60 -15.53 -6.61 3.83
N SER A 61 -14.27 -7.05 3.85
CA SER A 61 -13.86 -8.29 4.51
C SER A 61 -12.43 -8.21 5.03
N PHE A 62 -12.29 -8.19 6.36
CA PHE A 62 -10.98 -8.38 7.02
C PHE A 62 -10.40 -9.77 6.72
N GLY A 63 -11.25 -10.79 6.49
CA GLY A 63 -10.81 -12.13 6.11
C GLY A 63 -10.06 -12.14 4.78
N ASP A 64 -10.59 -11.43 3.78
CA ASP A 64 -9.95 -11.36 2.46
C ASP A 64 -8.69 -10.49 2.50
N LEU A 65 -8.67 -9.43 3.33
CA LEU A 65 -7.44 -8.68 3.64
C LEU A 65 -6.33 -9.60 4.19
N PHE A 66 -6.63 -10.50 5.12
CA PHE A 66 -5.64 -11.45 5.66
C PHE A 66 -5.25 -12.56 4.67
N ASN A 67 -6.12 -12.91 3.73
CA ASN A 67 -5.83 -13.84 2.64
C ASN A 67 -5.09 -13.20 1.46
N GLY A 68 -4.71 -11.92 1.56
CA GLY A 68 -4.01 -11.19 0.49
C GLY A 68 -4.91 -10.78 -0.68
N GLN A 69 -6.22 -10.76 -0.47
CA GLN A 69 -7.24 -10.34 -1.43
C GLN A 69 -8.07 -9.18 -0.85
N PRO A 70 -7.46 -8.04 -0.47
CA PRO A 70 -8.21 -6.96 0.15
C PRO A 70 -9.31 -6.42 -0.77
N ASP A 71 -10.57 -6.62 -0.37
CA ASP A 71 -11.71 -5.94 -0.96
C ASP A 71 -11.97 -4.63 -0.19
N LEU A 72 -11.51 -3.52 -0.79
CA LEU A 72 -11.69 -2.16 -0.28
C LEU A 72 -13.12 -1.61 -0.49
N GLY A 73 -14.05 -2.48 -0.91
CA GLY A 73 -15.45 -2.16 -1.09
C GLY A 73 -15.71 -1.14 -2.19
N GLY A 74 -16.87 -0.47 -2.06
CA GLY A 74 -17.39 0.43 -3.09
C GLY A 74 -16.87 1.87 -3.03
N SER A 75 -16.36 2.33 -1.88
CA SER A 75 -15.96 3.74 -1.70
C SER A 75 -14.60 3.87 -1.04
N VAL A 76 -13.71 4.55 -1.74
CA VAL A 76 -12.44 5.08 -1.23
C VAL A 76 -12.54 6.60 -1.33
N GLU A 77 -12.42 7.28 -0.19
CA GLU A 77 -12.43 8.73 -0.12
C GLU A 77 -11.05 9.22 0.32
N LEU A 78 -10.51 10.19 -0.41
CA LEU A 78 -9.19 10.78 -0.16
C LEU A 78 -9.37 12.29 0.03
N ASP A 79 -8.89 12.79 1.15
CA ASP A 79 -8.82 14.22 1.44
C ASP A 79 -7.36 14.65 1.65
N GLY A 80 -6.98 15.74 0.99
CA GLY A 80 -5.62 16.28 1.05
C GLY A 80 -4.55 15.38 0.42
N LEU A 81 -4.88 14.66 -0.66
CA LEU A 81 -3.90 13.89 -1.44
C LEU A 81 -2.85 14.83 -2.06
N TYR A 82 -1.59 14.50 -1.81
CA TYR A 82 -0.42 15.07 -2.46
C TYR A 82 0.41 13.94 -3.05
N LEU A 83 0.68 14.04 -4.35
CA LEU A 83 1.54 13.12 -5.08
C LEU A 83 2.68 13.91 -5.70
N ASN A 84 3.91 13.47 -5.46
CA ASN A 84 5.10 14.07 -6.02
C ASN A 84 5.83 13.03 -6.87
N ILE A 85 5.51 13.06 -8.16
CA ILE A 85 6.09 12.15 -9.14
C ILE A 85 7.24 12.86 -9.83
N HIS A 86 8.44 12.38 -9.60
CA HIS A 86 9.66 12.93 -10.18
C HIS A 86 10.61 11.83 -10.61
N ARG A 87 11.27 12.04 -11.74
CA ARG A 87 12.38 11.19 -12.18
C ARG A 87 13.70 11.93 -12.00
N TYR A 88 14.50 11.48 -11.03
CA TYR A 88 15.83 12.03 -10.82
C TYR A 88 16.74 11.66 -12.00
N LYS A 89 17.75 12.51 -12.27
CA LYS A 89 18.64 12.36 -13.44
C LYS A 89 19.38 11.03 -13.48
N GLU A 90 19.66 10.45 -12.32
CA GLU A 90 20.43 9.21 -12.20
C GLU A 90 19.55 7.96 -12.14
N ASP A 91 18.23 8.14 -12.12
CA ASP A 91 17.28 7.05 -11.98
C ASP A 91 16.68 6.65 -13.34
N ALA A 92 16.56 5.34 -13.55
CA ALA A 92 15.98 4.78 -14.77
C ALA A 92 14.44 4.95 -14.85
N ARG A 93 13.77 5.15 -13.70
CA ARG A 93 12.31 5.31 -13.56
C ARG A 93 12.01 6.41 -12.55
N ASP A 94 10.78 6.90 -12.54
CA ASP A 94 10.33 7.87 -11.54
C ASP A 94 10.22 7.26 -10.13
N ASN A 95 10.23 8.13 -9.13
CA ASN A 95 10.21 7.76 -7.71
C ASN A 95 8.96 6.97 -7.30
N LEU A 96 7.78 7.26 -7.89
CA LEU A 96 6.55 6.52 -7.61
C LEU A 96 6.62 5.09 -8.15
N SER A 97 7.10 4.92 -9.38
CA SER A 97 7.32 3.60 -9.97
C SER A 97 8.28 2.77 -9.11
N LEU A 98 9.43 3.35 -8.74
CA LEU A 98 10.41 2.71 -7.86
C LEU A 98 9.83 2.38 -6.47
N PHE A 99 8.93 3.22 -5.94
CA PHE A 99 8.24 2.97 -4.69
C PHE A 99 7.24 1.81 -4.80
N ILE A 100 6.45 1.75 -5.87
CA ILE A 100 5.49 0.66 -6.11
C ILE A 100 6.21 -0.68 -6.30
N ASP A 101 7.35 -0.70 -6.96
CA ASP A 101 8.14 -1.93 -7.17
C ASP A 101 8.57 -2.59 -5.85
N LYS A 102 8.70 -1.83 -4.76
CA LYS A 102 9.02 -2.38 -3.44
C LYS A 102 7.96 -3.38 -2.93
N PHE A 103 6.72 -3.22 -3.38
CA PHE A 103 5.63 -4.16 -3.10
C PHE A 103 5.57 -5.30 -4.12
N GLY A 104 6.26 -5.16 -5.25
CA GLY A 104 6.30 -6.09 -6.36
C GLY A 104 7.51 -7.02 -6.34
N SER A 105 7.63 -7.90 -5.34
CA SER A 105 8.37 -9.16 -5.49
C SER A 105 8.09 -10.11 -4.33
N SER A 106 7.12 -10.99 -4.50
CA SER A 106 7.40 -12.39 -4.19
C SER A 106 7.59 -13.08 -5.53
N GLU A 107 8.69 -13.80 -5.69
CA GLU A 107 8.82 -14.86 -6.68
C GLU A 107 7.64 -15.82 -6.49
N SER A 108 6.49 -15.51 -7.09
CA SER A 108 5.50 -16.54 -7.38
C SER A 108 6.08 -17.33 -8.55
N SER A 109 7.05 -18.19 -8.23
CA SER A 109 7.26 -19.38 -9.04
C SER A 109 5.95 -20.16 -8.95
N SER A 110 5.06 -19.88 -9.91
CA SER A 110 3.93 -20.74 -10.16
C SER A 110 4.51 -22.12 -10.45
N ASN A 111 4.39 -23.03 -9.47
CA ASN A 111 4.67 -24.45 -9.66
C ASN A 111 3.64 -25.11 -10.60
N ALA A 112 2.63 -24.37 -11.06
CA ALA A 112 1.68 -24.88 -12.03
C ALA A 112 2.41 -25.09 -13.37
N PRO A 113 2.49 -26.34 -13.88
CA PRO A 113 3.08 -26.59 -15.18
C PRO A 113 2.26 -25.90 -16.26
N PHE A 114 2.94 -25.45 -17.31
CA PHE A 114 2.28 -25.00 -18.53
C PHE A 114 1.58 -26.20 -19.19
N ILE A 115 0.25 -26.15 -19.27
CA ILE A 115 -0.58 -27.17 -19.92
C ILE A 115 -1.06 -26.60 -21.27
N LEU A 116 -0.69 -27.26 -22.36
CA LEU A 116 -1.30 -27.06 -23.69
C LEU A 116 -2.19 -28.27 -23.97
N GLU A 117 -3.50 -28.04 -24.00
CA GLU A 117 -4.47 -29.01 -24.47
C GLU A 117 -5.01 -28.56 -25.84
N ALA A 118 -4.92 -29.47 -26.80
CA ALA A 118 -5.60 -29.34 -28.09
C ALA A 118 -6.70 -30.40 -28.14
N SER A 119 -7.92 -29.96 -28.44
CA SER A 119 -9.05 -30.84 -28.75
C SER A 119 -9.17 -30.96 -30.27
N ASP A 120 -9.51 -32.16 -30.75
CA ASP A 120 -9.76 -32.48 -32.17
C ASP A 120 -11.09 -31.88 -32.65
#